data_AF-A0A7K2N2P7-F1
#
_entry.id   AF-A0A7K2N2P7-F1
#
_cell.length_a   1.000
_cell.length_b   1.000
_cell.length_c   1.000
_cell.angle_alpha   90.00
_cell.angle_beta   90.00
_cell.angle_gamma   90.00
#
_symmetry.space_group_name_H-M   'P 1'
#
loop_
_entity.id
_entity.type
_entity.pdbx_description
1 polymer ?
#
loop_
_entity_poly.entity_id
_entity_poly.type
_entity_poly.pdbx_seq_one_letter_code
_entity_poly.pdbx_strand_id
1 'polypeptide(L)'
;VIRVGSAYVILTELRKPYHHEHDFTDLDLDPRGADVVVVKIGYLEPELFAMAADWKMALTPGGVDQDLVRLGHHRIRRPMFPFDPAMADPDLSARLIPAADQPLTGADE
;
A
#
# COMPACT_ATOMS: atom_id res chain seq x y z
N VAL A 1 -13.57 -6.90 -18.74
CA VAL A 1 -14.31 -5.97 -17.85
C VAL A 1 -15.71 -6.53 -17.62
N ILE A 2 -16.22 -6.48 -16.39
CA ILE A 2 -17.61 -6.85 -16.06
C ILE A 2 -18.36 -5.57 -15.70
N ARG A 3 -19.61 -5.46 -16.15
CA ARG A 3 -20.51 -4.36 -15.76
C ARG A 3 -21.62 -4.86 -14.85
N VAL A 4 -21.82 -4.18 -13.73
CA VAL A 4 -22.94 -4.42 -12.79
C VAL A 4 -23.59 -3.08 -12.49
N GLY A 5 -24.77 -2.82 -13.06
CA GLY A 5 -25.41 -1.51 -12.99
C GLY A 5 -24.55 -0.41 -13.61
N SER A 6 -24.19 0.61 -12.81
CA SER A 6 -23.28 1.70 -13.20
C SER A 6 -21.80 1.39 -12.95
N ALA A 7 -21.48 0.27 -12.26
CA ALA A 7 -20.10 -0.07 -11.93
C ALA A 7 -19.44 -0.87 -13.07
N TYR A 8 -18.23 -0.45 -13.44
CA TYR A 8 -17.32 -1.19 -14.31
C TYR A 8 -16.21 -1.79 -13.45
N VAL A 9 -16.07 -3.12 -13.48
CA VAL A 9 -15.09 -3.86 -12.70
C VAL A 9 -14.11 -4.54 -13.63
N ILE A 10 -12.85 -4.18 -13.49
CA ILE A 10 -11.75 -4.80 -14.21
C ILE A 10 -11.27 -6.00 -13.39
N LEU A 11 -11.35 -7.19 -13.99
CA LEU A 11 -10.80 -8.41 -13.43
C LEU A 11 -9.57 -8.81 -14.24
N THR A 12 -8.46 -9.05 -13.56
CA THR A 12 -7.20 -9.48 -14.17
C THR A 12 -6.81 -10.86 -13.64
N GLU A 13 -6.27 -11.71 -14.51
CA GLU A 13 -5.77 -13.04 -14.11
C GLU A 13 -4.47 -12.91 -13.30
N LEU A 14 -3.59 -12.01 -13.72
CA LEU A 14 -2.33 -11.71 -13.06
C LEU A 14 -2.42 -10.35 -12.34
N ARG A 15 -1.53 -10.15 -11.37
CA ARG A 15 -1.36 -8.87 -10.70
C ARG A 15 -0.95 -7.81 -11.72
N LYS A 16 -1.84 -6.86 -11.99
CA LYS A 16 -1.59 -5.69 -12.84
C LYS A 16 -1.82 -4.41 -12.03
N PRO A 17 -0.82 -3.50 -11.92
CA PRO A 17 -1.07 -2.15 -11.42
C PRO A 17 -1.85 -1.33 -12.46
N TYR A 18 -2.73 -0.46 -11.99
CA TYR A 18 -3.45 0.53 -12.80
C TYR A 18 -2.92 1.89 -12.40
N HIS A 19 -1.87 2.34 -13.09
CA HIS A 19 -1.10 3.52 -12.74
C HIS A 19 -1.23 4.63 -13.77
N HIS A 20 -1.62 4.32 -15.01
CA HIS A 20 -1.70 5.32 -16.07
C HIS A 20 -3.10 5.36 -16.67
N GLU A 21 -3.44 6.45 -17.35
CA GLU A 21 -4.72 6.61 -18.04
C GLU A 21 -4.95 5.49 -19.07
N HIS A 22 -3.89 5.10 -19.78
CA HIS A 22 -3.97 4.05 -20.80
C HIS A 22 -4.40 2.70 -20.24
N ASP A 23 -4.13 2.43 -18.95
CA ASP A 23 -4.54 1.17 -18.33
C ASP A 23 -6.07 0.98 -18.38
N PHE A 24 -6.82 2.09 -18.43
CA PHE A 24 -8.27 2.11 -18.60
C PHE A 24 -8.69 2.23 -20.06
N THR A 25 -8.07 3.13 -20.83
CA THR A 25 -8.51 3.37 -22.22
C THR A 25 -8.24 2.19 -23.14
N ASP A 26 -7.20 1.39 -22.87
CA ASP A 26 -6.91 0.14 -23.59
C ASP A 26 -8.01 -0.93 -23.39
N LEU A 27 -8.90 -0.73 -22.41
CA LEU A 27 -10.06 -1.56 -22.13
C LEU A 27 -11.38 -0.92 -22.61
N ASP A 28 -11.30 0.10 -23.46
CA ASP A 28 -12.42 0.90 -23.95
C ASP A 28 -13.22 1.59 -22.82
N LEU A 29 -12.54 1.98 -21.73
CA LEU A 29 -13.13 2.73 -20.63
C LEU A 29 -12.72 4.21 -20.69
N ASP A 30 -13.65 5.10 -20.32
CA ASP A 30 -13.40 6.52 -20.12
C ASP A 30 -13.24 6.82 -18.62
N PRO A 31 -12.01 6.88 -18.10
CA PRO A 31 -11.77 7.17 -16.69
C PRO A 31 -12.03 8.65 -16.33
N ARG A 32 -11.98 9.58 -17.29
CA ARG A 32 -12.20 11.01 -17.04
C ARG A 32 -13.68 11.37 -16.99
N GLY A 33 -14.51 10.63 -17.70
CA GLY A 33 -15.98 10.75 -17.65
C GLY A 33 -16.64 10.01 -16.49
N ALA A 34 -15.89 9.22 -15.70
CA ALA A 34 -16.43 8.52 -14.55
C ALA A 34 -16.57 9.45 -13.33
N ASP A 35 -17.68 9.32 -12.59
CA ASP A 35 -17.88 10.07 -11.34
C ASP A 35 -16.80 9.74 -10.29
N VAL A 36 -16.33 8.48 -10.27
CA VAL A 36 -15.27 8.01 -9.37
C VAL A 36 -14.45 6.93 -10.07
N VAL A 37 -13.12 7.06 -10.01
CA VAL A 37 -12.16 6.01 -10.35
C VAL A 37 -11.53 5.47 -9.07
N VAL A 38 -11.58 4.15 -8.88
CA VAL A 38 -11.01 3.47 -7.71
C VAL A 38 -9.81 2.64 -8.15
N VAL A 39 -8.63 2.96 -7.62
CA VAL A 39 -7.39 2.20 -7.86
C VAL A 39 -6.78 1.71 -6.54
N LYS A 40 -6.10 0.56 -6.58
CA LYS A 40 -5.27 0.09 -5.47
C LYS A 40 -3.82 0.48 -5.71
N ILE A 41 -3.37 1.51 -5.02
CA ILE A 41 -2.01 2.06 -5.12
C ILE A 41 -1.43 2.29 -3.73
N GLY A 42 -0.10 2.13 -3.61
CA GLY A 42 0.62 2.41 -2.36
C GLY A 42 1.01 3.87 -2.20
N TYR A 43 1.25 4.56 -3.33
CA TYR A 43 1.53 5.98 -3.41
C TYR A 43 0.65 6.62 -4.47
N LEU A 44 0.38 7.91 -4.32
CA LEU A 44 -0.35 8.68 -5.31
C LEU A 44 0.47 8.77 -6.59
N GLU A 45 -0.07 8.22 -7.68
CA GLU A 45 0.58 8.23 -8.98
C GLU A 45 0.31 9.59 -9.67
N PRO A 46 1.34 10.26 -10.25
CA PRO A 46 1.21 11.60 -10.82
C PRO A 46 0.17 11.78 -11.93
N GLU A 47 0.06 10.83 -12.86
CA GLU A 47 -0.91 10.85 -13.97
C GLU A 47 -2.35 10.71 -13.46
N LEU A 48 -2.61 9.75 -12.56
CA LEU A 48 -3.92 9.59 -11.92
C LEU A 48 -4.28 10.81 -11.08
N PHE A 49 -3.30 11.41 -10.40
CA PHE A 49 -3.51 12.66 -9.68
C PHE A 49 -3.88 13.81 -10.62
N ALA A 50 -3.20 13.93 -11.76
CA ALA A 50 -3.50 14.94 -12.77
C ALA A 50 -4.87 14.74 -13.46
N MET A 51 -5.35 13.50 -13.51
CA MET A 51 -6.71 13.19 -13.98
C MET A 51 -7.81 13.55 -12.97
N ALA A 52 -7.48 13.54 -11.68
CA ALA A 52 -8.46 13.70 -10.61
C ALA A 52 -8.88 15.17 -10.42
N ALA A 53 -10.20 15.42 -10.36
CA ALA A 53 -10.72 16.70 -9.89
C ALA A 53 -10.57 16.87 -8.37
N ASP A 54 -10.69 15.78 -7.63
CA ASP A 54 -10.41 15.64 -6.20
C ASP A 54 -9.98 14.19 -5.93
N TRP A 55 -9.29 13.94 -4.82
CA TRP A 55 -8.80 12.61 -4.46
C TRP A 55 -9.01 12.31 -2.97
N LYS A 56 -9.24 11.03 -2.69
CA LYS A 56 -9.33 10.54 -1.31
C LYS A 56 -8.66 9.19 -1.18
N MET A 57 -7.85 9.04 -0.14
CA MET A 57 -7.30 7.75 0.25
C MET A 57 -8.31 7.00 1.12
N ALA A 58 -8.73 5.83 0.67
CA ALA A 58 -9.58 4.93 1.45
C ALA A 58 -8.72 3.84 2.11
N LEU A 59 -8.63 3.87 3.44
CA LEU A 59 -7.99 2.82 4.23
C LEU A 59 -8.95 1.63 4.33
N THR A 60 -8.91 0.77 3.32
CA THR A 60 -9.76 -0.42 3.21
C THR A 60 -9.10 -1.64 3.88
N PRO A 61 -9.88 -2.51 4.54
CA PRO A 61 -9.36 -3.77 5.07
C PRO A 61 -8.72 -4.63 3.98
N GLY A 62 -7.64 -5.33 4.30
CA GLY A 62 -7.00 -6.28 3.38
C GLY A 62 -5.57 -6.63 3.79
N GLY A 63 -4.85 -7.35 2.93
CA GLY A 63 -3.48 -7.79 3.22
C GLY A 63 -2.41 -6.69 3.37
N VAL A 64 -2.80 -5.42 3.21
CA VAL A 64 -1.96 -4.22 3.39
C VAL A 64 -2.68 -3.18 4.25
N ASP A 65 -3.45 -3.64 5.24
CA ASP A 65 -4.18 -2.76 6.17
C ASP A 65 -3.19 -1.86 6.93
N GLN A 66 -3.49 -0.56 6.98
CA GLN A 66 -2.67 0.40 7.73
C GLN A 66 -2.97 0.35 9.24
N ASP A 67 -4.10 -0.25 9.63
CA ASP A 67 -4.33 -0.65 11.01
C ASP A 67 -3.65 -2.02 11.26
N LEU A 68 -2.35 -1.95 11.52
CA LEU A 68 -1.46 -3.12 11.64
C LEU A 68 -1.93 -4.14 12.67
N VAL A 69 -2.63 -3.70 13.73
CA VAL A 69 -3.11 -4.57 14.81
C VAL A 69 -4.16 -5.54 14.27
N ARG A 70 -4.95 -5.13 13.27
CA ARG A 70 -5.97 -5.98 12.63
C ARG A 70 -5.41 -7.11 11.77
N LEU A 71 -4.14 -7.03 11.36
CA LEU A 71 -3.49 -8.05 10.52
C LEU A 71 -3.08 -9.32 11.30
N GLY A 72 -3.05 -9.30 12.64
CA GLY A 72 -2.83 -10.50 13.45
C GLY A 72 -1.42 -11.10 13.33
N HIS A 73 -0.36 -10.28 13.37
CA HIS A 73 1.01 -10.75 13.23
C HIS A 73 1.46 -11.67 14.40
N HIS A 74 1.95 -12.87 14.06
CA HIS A 74 2.39 -13.89 15.04
C HIS A 74 3.88 -14.24 15.01
N ARG A 75 4.57 -14.00 13.89
CA ARG A 75 6.00 -14.34 13.69
C ARG A 75 6.88 -13.10 13.69
N ILE A 76 6.66 -12.25 14.68
CA ILE A 76 7.40 -11.00 14.89
C ILE A 76 8.18 -11.09 16.19
N ARG A 77 9.29 -10.36 16.31
CA ARG A 77 10.01 -10.24 17.58
C ARG A 77 9.18 -9.39 18.53
N ARG A 78 8.98 -9.86 19.75
CA ARG A 78 8.25 -9.12 20.79
C ARG A 78 9.19 -8.81 21.95
N PRO A 79 8.98 -7.67 22.65
CA PRO A 79 7.89 -6.71 22.45
C PRO A 79 8.08 -5.81 21.20
N MET A 80 6.99 -5.45 20.53
CA MET A 80 6.99 -4.54 19.36
C MET A 80 5.76 -3.62 19.36
N PHE A 81 5.99 -2.32 19.20
CA PHE A 81 4.92 -1.36 18.94
C PHE A 81 4.42 -1.51 17.48
N PRO A 82 3.09 -1.52 17.21
CA PRO A 82 1.97 -1.24 18.11
C PRO A 82 1.35 -2.48 18.79
N PHE A 83 1.93 -3.68 18.63
CA PHE A 83 1.36 -4.94 19.15
C PHE A 83 1.49 -5.11 20.66
N ASP A 84 2.51 -4.49 21.27
CA ASP A 84 2.81 -4.52 22.69
C ASP A 84 2.93 -3.07 23.21
N PRO A 85 1.82 -2.33 23.39
CA PRO A 85 1.84 -0.88 23.66
C PRO A 85 2.41 -0.50 25.03
N ALA A 86 2.57 -1.47 25.93
CA ALA A 86 3.18 -1.29 27.25
C ALA A 86 4.68 -1.62 27.26
N MET A 87 5.32 -1.81 26.10
CA MET A 87 6.75 -2.03 26.01
C MET A 87 7.54 -0.82 26.52
N ALA A 88 8.76 -1.06 27.00
CA ALA A 88 9.67 0.02 27.34
C ALA A 88 10.04 0.83 26.09
N ASP A 89 10.39 2.11 26.28
CA ASP A 89 10.89 2.94 25.19
C ASP A 89 12.15 2.31 24.58
N PRO A 90 12.23 2.24 23.23
CA PRO A 90 13.43 1.74 22.57
C PRO A 90 14.61 2.68 22.82
N ASP A 91 15.82 2.13 22.81
CA ASP A 91 17.03 2.95 22.76
C ASP A 91 17.13 3.63 21.39
N LEU A 92 16.90 4.94 21.37
CA LEU A 92 16.96 5.78 20.16
C LEU A 92 18.35 6.40 19.95
N SER A 93 19.37 5.99 20.72
CA SER A 93 20.73 6.47 20.51
C SER A 93 21.25 6.08 19.12
N ALA A 94 22.02 6.98 18.52
CA ALA A 94 22.62 6.71 17.22
C ALA A 94 23.66 5.59 17.35
N ARG A 95 23.61 4.65 16.41
CA ARG A 95 24.60 3.57 16.29
C ARG A 95 25.29 3.64 14.94
N LEU A 96 26.59 3.36 14.93
CA LEU A 96 27.33 3.14 13.70
C LEU A 96 27.20 1.66 13.34
N ILE A 97 26.60 1.36 12.20
CA ILE A 97 26.52 0.01 11.66
C ILE A 97 27.83 -0.27 10.90
N PRO A 98 28.46 -1.45 11.05
CA PRO A 98 29.63 -1.83 10.28
C PRO A 98 29.40 -1.70 8.78
N ALA A 99 30.49 -1.50 8.03
CA ALA A 99 30.42 -1.53 6.56
C ALA A 99 29.93 -2.91 6.08
N ALA A 100 29.29 -2.96 4.92
CA ALA A 100 28.64 -4.18 4.42
C ALA A 100 29.59 -5.37 4.16
N ASP A 101 30.90 -5.12 4.15
CA ASP A 101 31.96 -6.13 4.05
C ASP A 101 32.42 -6.69 5.41
N GLN A 102 31.82 -6.22 6.51
CA GLN A 102 32.14 -6.66 7.88
C GLN A 102 31.01 -7.51 8.48
N PRO A 103 31.33 -8.39 9.45
CA PRO A 103 30.33 -9.17 10.15
C PRO A 103 29.35 -8.28 10.90
N LEU A 104 28.09 -8.68 10.83
CA LEU A 104 27.00 -8.09 11.56
C LEU A 104 27.05 -8.57 13.01
N THR A 105 26.90 -7.66 13.97
CA THR A 105 27.12 -7.93 15.41
C THR A 105 25.84 -7.89 16.24
N GLY A 106 24.79 -7.27 15.70
CA GLY A 106 23.46 -7.17 16.30
C GLY A 106 22.53 -8.29 15.85
N ALA A 107 21.43 -8.48 16.61
CA ALA A 107 20.38 -9.43 16.24
C ALA A 107 19.61 -9.01 14.97
N ASP A 108 19.71 -7.74 14.57
CA ASP A 108 19.06 -7.12 13.41
C ASP A 108 20.09 -6.48 12.46
N GLU A 109 21.37 -6.78 12.67
CA GLU A 109 22.42 -6.43 11.72
C GLU A 109 22.52 -7.59 10.72
#